data_AF-A0AAF0DXK2-F1
#
_entry.id   AF-A0AAF0DXK2-F1
#
_cell.length_a   1.000
_cell.length_b   1.000
_cell.length_c   1.000
_cell.angle_alpha   90.00
_cell.angle_beta   90.00
_cell.angle_gamma   90.00
#
_symmetry.space_group_name_H-M   'P 1'
#
loop_
_entity.id
_entity.type
_entity.pdbx_description
1 polymer ?
#
loop_
_entity_poly.entity_id
_entity_poly.type
_entity_poly.pdbx_seq_one_letter_code
_entity_poly.pdbx_strand_id
1 'polypeptide(L)'
;MVSGLMSTFKSATMNRNAADYTRQTRSSGADVIMLSGCKDSQTSADAMEAGKATGAMSWAFTTVLNQYSQLSYLQLLNATRDLLAAKYSQKPQMSASHPIDMNLLFVI
;
A
#
# COMPACT_ATOMS: atom_id res chain seq x y z
N MET A 1 -21.07 -17.74 30.50
CA MET A 1 -20.81 -17.48 29.07
C MET A 1 -21.26 -16.09 28.58
N VAL A 2 -21.85 -15.23 29.43
CA VAL A 2 -22.36 -13.88 29.02
C VAL A 2 -21.29 -12.77 29.09
N SER A 3 -20.21 -12.95 29.86
CA SER A 3 -19.21 -11.90 30.10
C SER A 3 -18.27 -11.63 28.90
N GLY A 4 -17.94 -12.65 28.10
CA GLY A 4 -17.02 -12.50 26.95
C GLY A 4 -17.63 -11.82 25.72
N LEU A 5 -18.95 -11.86 25.57
CA LEU A 5 -19.67 -11.20 24.46
C LEU A 5 -19.82 -9.69 24.72
N MET A 6 -19.97 -9.27 25.98
CA MET A 6 -20.04 -7.85 26.35
C MET A 6 -18.67 -7.16 26.31
N SER A 7 -17.58 -7.85 26.65
CA SER A 7 -16.22 -7.28 26.56
C SER A 7 -15.79 -7.05 25.11
N THR A 8 -16.15 -7.95 24.19
CA THR A 8 -15.90 -7.82 22.75
C THR A 8 -16.75 -6.72 22.11
N PHE A 9 -18.03 -6.60 22.49
CA PHE A 9 -18.87 -5.48 22.06
C PHE A 9 -18.32 -4.14 22.55
N LYS A 10 -17.98 -4.01 23.85
CA LYS A 10 -17.44 -2.75 24.41
C LYS A 10 -16.10 -2.37 23.78
N SER A 11 -15.24 -3.34 23.46
CA SER A 11 -13.97 -3.11 22.77
C SER A 11 -14.15 -2.70 21.30
N ALA A 12 -15.17 -3.23 20.61
CA ALA A 12 -15.50 -2.83 19.23
C ALA A 12 -16.11 -1.41 19.16
N THR A 13 -16.94 -0.99 20.12
CA THR A 13 -17.52 0.36 20.14
C THR A 13 -16.49 1.43 20.52
N MET A 14 -15.57 1.13 21.45
CA MET A 14 -14.50 2.08 21.84
C MET A 14 -13.51 2.36 20.70
N ASN A 15 -13.22 1.37 19.84
CA ASN A 15 -12.34 1.54 18.69
C ASN A 15 -12.90 2.48 17.60
N ARG A 16 -14.23 2.55 17.46
CA ARG A 16 -14.86 3.44 16.47
C ARG A 16 -14.63 4.92 16.82
N ASN A 17 -14.79 5.30 18.09
CA ASN A 17 -14.57 6.67 18.54
C ASN A 17 -13.14 7.17 18.31
N ALA A 18 -12.13 6.31 18.54
CA ALA A 18 -10.72 6.67 18.31
C ALA A 18 -10.39 6.84 16.82
N ALA A 19 -10.95 5.97 15.97
CA ALA A 19 -10.77 6.05 14.52
C ALA A 19 -11.44 7.32 13.95
N ASP A 20 -12.64 7.67 14.42
CA ASP A 20 -13.37 8.86 13.97
C ASP A 20 -12.71 10.15 14.45
N TYR A 21 -12.23 10.20 15.69
CA TYR A 21 -11.43 11.32 16.19
C TYR A 21 -10.14 11.52 15.37
N THR A 22 -9.44 10.43 15.05
CA THR A 22 -8.23 10.48 14.22
C THR A 22 -8.55 10.95 12.80
N ARG A 23 -9.66 10.48 12.20
CA ARG A 23 -10.10 10.98 10.89
C ARG A 23 -10.40 12.47 10.91
N GLN A 24 -11.03 12.99 11.96
CA GLN A 24 -11.35 14.42 12.06
C GLN A 24 -10.11 15.30 12.31
N THR A 25 -9.13 14.80 13.06
CA THR A 25 -7.99 15.61 13.52
C THR A 25 -6.69 15.38 12.74
N ARG A 26 -6.58 14.26 12.02
CA ARG A 26 -5.36 13.82 11.33
C ARG A 26 -5.59 13.42 9.87
N SER A 27 -6.71 13.82 9.26
CA SER A 27 -6.87 13.76 7.80
C SER A 27 -6.15 14.93 7.13
N SER A 28 -5.59 14.68 5.94
CA SER A 28 -5.13 15.74 5.04
C SER A 28 -6.23 16.09 4.04
N GLY A 29 -6.35 17.36 3.68
CA GLY A 29 -7.19 17.80 2.56
C GLY A 29 -6.52 17.62 1.19
N ALA A 30 -5.26 17.18 1.15
CA ALA A 30 -4.53 16.91 -0.08
C ALA A 30 -4.70 15.45 -0.54
N ASP A 31 -4.60 15.24 -1.85
CA ASP A 31 -4.49 13.91 -2.45
C ASP A 31 -3.05 13.40 -2.31
N VAL A 32 -2.86 12.38 -1.48
CA VAL A 32 -1.54 11.82 -1.19
C VAL A 32 -1.60 10.31 -1.35
N ILE A 33 -0.78 9.79 -2.26
CA ILE A 33 -0.58 8.36 -2.49
C ILE A 33 0.85 7.99 -2.11
N MET A 34 0.98 6.95 -1.29
CA MET A 34 2.27 6.39 -0.88
C MET A 34 2.37 4.95 -1.36
N LEU A 35 3.45 4.65 -2.08
CA LEU A 35 3.83 3.28 -2.45
C LEU A 35 4.99 2.83 -1.56
N SER A 36 4.83 1.70 -0.88
CA SER A 36 5.89 1.09 -0.07
C SER A 36 6.26 -0.30 -0.61
N GLY A 37 7.52 -0.68 -0.41
CA GLY A 37 8.07 -1.91 -0.99
C GLY A 37 7.61 -3.19 -0.31
N CYS A 38 7.13 -3.14 0.93
CA CYS A 38 6.83 -4.36 1.69
C CYS A 38 5.74 -4.15 2.75
N LYS A 39 5.22 -5.27 3.24
CA LYS A 39 4.48 -5.31 4.51
C LYS A 39 5.40 -4.97 5.67
N ASP A 40 4.84 -4.44 6.76
CA ASP A 40 5.60 -4.17 7.99
C ASP A 40 6.28 -5.44 8.54
N SER A 41 5.68 -6.62 8.27
CA SER A 41 6.25 -7.92 8.65
C SER A 41 7.35 -8.43 7.72
N GLN A 42 7.77 -7.64 6.74
CA GLN A 42 8.73 -8.01 5.70
C GLN A 42 9.87 -6.99 5.65
N THR A 43 11.03 -7.42 5.15
CA THR A 43 12.20 -6.55 4.99
C THR A 43 12.24 -5.98 3.58
N SER A 44 12.57 -4.70 3.47
CA SER A 44 12.84 -4.12 2.16
C SER A 44 14.16 -4.67 1.60
N ALA A 45 14.16 -5.18 0.38
CA ALA A 45 15.32 -5.81 -0.23
C ALA A 45 16.07 -4.82 -1.14
N ASP A 46 17.39 -4.78 -0.96
CA ASP A 46 18.29 -4.21 -1.95
C ASP A 46 18.35 -5.15 -3.15
N ALA A 47 18.31 -4.55 -4.35
CA ALA A 47 18.35 -5.22 -5.62
C ALA A 47 19.66 -4.91 -6.34
N MET A 48 20.22 -5.89 -7.06
CA MET A 48 21.24 -5.65 -8.08
C MET A 48 20.67 -5.97 -9.45
N GLU A 49 20.45 -4.94 -10.26
CA GLU A 49 19.88 -5.05 -11.59
C GLU A 49 20.90 -4.52 -12.60
N ALA A 50 21.27 -5.36 -13.58
CA ALA A 50 22.33 -5.07 -14.57
C ALA A 50 23.67 -4.60 -13.94
N GLY A 51 24.04 -5.17 -12.79
CA GLY A 51 25.29 -4.83 -12.09
C GLY A 51 25.25 -3.51 -11.31
N LYS A 52 24.09 -2.83 -11.23
CA LYS A 52 23.90 -1.61 -10.43
C LYS A 52 23.04 -1.90 -9.20
N ALA A 53 23.43 -1.35 -8.06
CA ALA A 53 22.61 -1.37 -6.86
C ALA A 53 21.37 -0.50 -7.07
N THR A 54 20.19 -1.02 -6.72
CA THR A 54 18.90 -0.33 -6.78
C THR A 54 17.97 -0.87 -5.68
N GLY A 55 16.85 -0.21 -5.44
CA GLY A 55 15.80 -0.76 -4.57
C GLY A 55 14.86 -1.64 -5.38
N ALA A 56 14.51 -2.82 -4.88
CA ALA A 56 13.63 -3.75 -5.58
C ALA A 56 12.27 -3.12 -5.96
N MET A 57 11.64 -2.36 -5.04
CA MET A 57 10.38 -1.64 -5.32
C MET A 57 10.54 -0.58 -6.39
N SER A 58 11.57 0.28 -6.28
CA SER A 58 11.81 1.35 -7.25
C SER A 58 12.14 0.80 -8.64
N TRP A 59 12.90 -0.29 -8.70
CA TRP A 59 13.17 -1.01 -9.94
C TRP A 59 11.89 -1.57 -10.57
N ALA A 60 11.06 -2.27 -9.81
CA ALA A 60 9.83 -2.85 -10.32
C ALA A 60 8.85 -1.77 -10.79
N PHE A 61 8.65 -0.72 -9.98
CA PHE A 61 7.76 0.41 -10.30
C PHE A 61 8.16 1.12 -11.59
N THR A 62 9.44 1.50 -11.72
CA THR A 62 9.93 2.16 -12.94
C THR A 62 9.90 1.23 -14.16
N THR A 63 10.14 -0.06 -13.98
CA THR A 63 10.02 -1.04 -15.07
C THR A 63 8.59 -1.11 -15.61
N VAL A 64 7.59 -1.17 -14.73
CA VAL A 64 6.16 -1.19 -15.13
C VAL A 64 5.77 0.09 -15.87
N LEU A 65 6.16 1.27 -15.36
CA LEU A 65 5.85 2.54 -15.99
C LEU A 65 6.52 2.72 -17.37
N ASN A 66 7.67 2.09 -17.60
CA ASN A 66 8.32 2.09 -18.92
C ASN A 66 7.66 1.11 -19.90
N GLN A 67 7.08 0.01 -19.40
CA GLN A 67 6.46 -1.02 -20.23
C GLN A 67 5.02 -0.66 -20.64
N TYR A 68 4.29 0.06 -19.78
CA TYR A 68 2.88 0.39 -19.98
C TYR A 68 2.67 1.89 -19.89
N SER A 69 2.04 2.49 -20.91
CA SER A 69 1.80 3.93 -20.99
C SER A 69 0.60 4.40 -20.16
N GLN A 70 -0.39 3.54 -19.92
CA GLN A 70 -1.60 3.86 -19.17
C GLN A 70 -2.05 2.66 -18.34
N LEU A 71 -2.09 2.83 -17.03
CA LEU A 71 -2.52 1.82 -16.07
C LEU A 71 -3.44 2.46 -15.04
N SER A 72 -4.44 1.72 -14.58
CA SER A 72 -5.12 2.07 -13.34
C SER A 72 -4.25 1.83 -12.11
N TYR A 73 -4.59 2.43 -10.96
CA TYR A 73 -3.90 2.16 -9.70
C TYR A 73 -3.85 0.65 -9.38
N LEU A 74 -4.96 -0.06 -9.63
CA LEU A 74 -5.03 -1.52 -9.46
C LEU A 74 -4.06 -2.25 -10.37
N GLN A 75 -4.05 -1.90 -11.67
CA GLN A 75 -3.19 -2.55 -12.65
C GLN A 75 -1.71 -2.30 -12.37
N LEU A 76 -1.35 -1.06 -12.02
CA LEU A 76 0.00 -0.67 -11.62
C LEU A 76 0.49 -1.47 -10.41
N LEU A 77 -0.34 -1.58 -9.37
CA LEU A 77 0.02 -2.31 -8.15
C LEU A 77 0.20 -3.81 -8.42
N ASN A 78 -0.67 -4.40 -9.24
CA ASN A 78 -0.58 -5.82 -9.61
C ASN A 78 0.65 -6.09 -10.49
N ALA A 79 0.88 -5.29 -11.53
CA ALA A 79 2.05 -5.45 -12.39
C ALA A 79 3.36 -5.28 -11.62
N THR A 80 3.43 -4.31 -10.70
CA THR A 80 4.60 -4.10 -9.83
C THR A 80 4.82 -5.31 -8.92
N ARG A 81 3.74 -5.85 -8.36
CA ARG A 81 3.79 -7.05 -7.52
C ARG A 81 4.27 -8.28 -8.30
N ASP A 82 3.83 -8.44 -9.55
CA ASP A 82 4.22 -9.58 -10.37
C ASP A 82 5.72 -9.57 -10.68
N LEU A 83 6.29 -8.39 -11.00
CA LEU A 83 7.74 -8.24 -11.16
C LEU A 83 8.50 -8.50 -9.86
N LEU A 84 8.00 -7.99 -8.73
CA LEU A 84 8.61 -8.26 -7.44
C LEU A 84 8.56 -9.74 -7.10
N ALA A 85 7.42 -10.41 -7.24
CA ALA A 85 7.25 -11.81 -6.89
C ALA A 85 8.16 -12.76 -7.67
N ALA A 86 8.59 -12.37 -8.89
CA ALA A 86 9.52 -13.16 -9.69
C ALA A 86 10.94 -13.22 -9.10
N LYS A 87 11.34 -12.23 -8.29
CA LYS A 87 12.73 -12.07 -7.80
C LYS A 87 12.87 -11.82 -6.30
N TYR A 88 11.82 -11.32 -5.66
CA TYR A 88 11.81 -10.80 -4.30
C TYR A 88 10.57 -11.32 -3.56
N SER A 89 10.70 -11.54 -2.26
CA SER A 89 9.57 -11.92 -1.39
C SER A 89 8.69 -10.73 -1.01
N GLN A 90 9.10 -9.52 -1.38
CA GLN A 90 8.43 -8.26 -1.12
C GLN A 90 7.03 -8.22 -1.71
N LYS A 91 6.09 -7.62 -0.97
CA LYS A 91 4.73 -7.36 -1.43
C LYS A 91 4.50 -5.85 -1.38
N PRO A 92 4.37 -5.19 -2.54
CA PRO A 92 4.19 -3.75 -2.55
C PRO A 92 2.85 -3.40 -1.90
N GLN A 93 2.81 -2.28 -1.20
CA GLN A 93 1.59 -1.73 -0.61
C GLN A 93 1.35 -0.32 -1.10
N MET A 94 0.07 0.05 -1.19
CA MET A 94 -0.37 1.40 -1.51
C MET A 94 -1.22 1.91 -0.35
N SER A 95 -0.90 3.11 0.13
CA SER A 95 -1.65 3.86 1.12
C SER A 95 -2.11 5.19 0.52
N ALA A 96 -3.26 5.68 0.94
CA ALA A 96 -3.85 6.92 0.45
C ALA A 96 -4.39 7.79 1.60
N SER A 97 -4.38 9.11 1.44
CA SER A 97 -4.93 10.06 2.43
C SER A 97 -6.46 9.97 2.58
N HIS A 98 -7.14 9.46 1.56
CA HIS A 98 -8.58 9.21 1.53
C HIS A 98 -8.89 7.94 0.71
N PRO A 99 -10.12 7.39 0.80
CA PRO A 99 -10.55 6.34 -0.10
C PRO A 99 -10.38 6.76 -1.57
N ILE A 100 -9.92 5.84 -2.41
CA ILE A 100 -9.69 6.06 -3.83
C ILE A 100 -10.34 4.95 -4.64
N ASP A 101 -10.88 5.29 -5.81
CA ASP A 101 -11.29 4.30 -6.80
C ASP A 101 -10.05 3.77 -7.52
N MET A 102 -9.73 2.50 -7.26
CA MET A 102 -8.54 1.83 -7.80
C MET A 102 -8.60 1.60 -9.31
N ASN A 103 -9.75 1.83 -9.96
CA ASN A 103 -9.91 1.72 -11.41
C ASN A 103 -9.55 3.02 -12.15
N LEU A 104 -9.37 4.12 -11.43
CA LEU A 104 -8.88 5.37 -12.02
C LEU A 104 -7.46 5.19 -12.56
N LEU A 105 -7.14 5.95 -13.61
CA LEU A 105 -5.80 5.99 -14.19
C LEU A 105 -4.81 6.58 -13.18
N PHE A 106 -3.66 5.92 -13.04
CA PHE A 106 -2.52 6.49 -12.33
C PHE A 106 -1.90 7.62 -13.15
N VAL A 107 -1.66 8.76 -12.52
CA VAL A 107 -1.07 9.96 -13.14
C VAL A 107 0.07 10.50 -12.27
N ILE A 108 1.15 10.93 -12.91
CA ILE A 108 2.32 11.61 -12.29
C ILE A 108 2.84 12.73 -13.19
#